data_AF-X1SCG2-F1
#
_entry.id   AF-X1SCG2-F1
#
_cell.length_a   1.000
_cell.length_b   1.000
_cell.length_c   1.000
_cell.angle_alpha   90.00
_cell.angle_beta   90.00
_cell.angle_gamma   90.00
#
_symmetry.space_group_name_H-M   'P 1'
#
loop_
_entity.id
_entity.type
_entity.pdbx_description
1 polymer ?
#
loop_
_entity_poly.entity_id
_entity_poly.type
_entity_poly.pdbx_seq_one_letter_code
_entity_poly.pdbx_strand_id
1 'polypeptide(L)'
;MSIETVTYGKVTWTNIERPAPEDIEVLRRNYNFHPLDLEDCLSKIERPKIDEYEDYLFIVMHFPVYDPDQHVSRPSEVDFF
;
A
#
# COMPACT_ATOMS: atom_id res chain seq x y z
N MET A 1 0.79 -8.67 -13.81
CA MET A 1 1.56 -7.51 -13.34
C MET A 1 0.57 -6.39 -13.12
N SER A 2 0.23 -6.14 -11.86
CA SER A 2 -0.72 -5.10 -11.41
C SER A 2 0.01 -3.84 -10.91
N ILE A 3 1.18 -3.58 -11.51
CA ILE A 3 2.00 -2.41 -11.19
C ILE A 3 1.84 -1.40 -12.32
N GLU A 4 1.41 -0.20 -11.97
CA GLU A 4 1.36 0.94 -12.86
C GLU A 4 2.25 2.05 -12.33
N THR A 5 3.03 2.69 -13.21
CA THR A 5 3.95 3.76 -12.83
C THR A 5 3.72 4.99 -13.67
N VAL A 6 3.61 6.14 -13.03
CA VAL A 6 3.50 7.45 -13.68
C VAL A 6 4.60 8.36 -13.15
N THR A 7 5.41 8.92 -14.06
CA THR A 7 6.48 9.85 -13.71
C THR A 7 6.20 11.24 -14.27
N TYR A 8 6.31 12.26 -13.41
CA TYR A 8 6.23 13.67 -13.80
C TYR A 8 7.35 14.46 -13.12
N GLY A 9 8.31 14.93 -13.92
CA GLY A 9 9.49 15.62 -13.42
C GLY A 9 10.36 14.70 -12.53
N LYS A 10 10.49 15.05 -11.25
CA LYS A 10 11.24 14.28 -10.25
C LYS A 10 10.36 13.38 -9.39
N VAL A 11 9.06 13.31 -9.67
CA VAL A 11 8.08 12.53 -8.90
C VAL A 11 7.68 11.31 -9.71
N THR A 12 7.73 10.14 -9.06
CA THR A 12 7.26 8.88 -9.62
C THR A 12 6.22 8.30 -8.67
N TRP A 13 5.01 8.06 -9.19
CA TRP A 13 3.95 7.35 -8.50
C TRP A 13 3.95 5.89 -8.96
N THR A 14 4.05 4.94 -8.02
CA THR A 14 3.95 3.51 -8.30
C THR A 14 2.72 2.97 -7.60
N ASN A 15 1.73 2.54 -8.38
CA ASN A 15 0.52 1.90 -7.91
C ASN A 15 0.67 0.38 -8.02
N ILE A 16 0.44 -0.35 -6.92
CA ILE A 16 0.47 -1.82 -6.90
C ILE A 16 -0.88 -2.31 -6.40
N GLU A 17 -1.71 -2.84 -7.30
CA GLU A 17 -2.98 -3.43 -6.89
C GLU A 17 -2.81 -4.90 -6.51
N ARG A 18 -3.45 -5.31 -5.40
CA ARG A 18 -3.43 -6.70 -4.92
C ARG A 18 -1.99 -7.24 -4.83
N PRO A 19 -1.13 -6.60 -4.01
CA PRO A 19 0.29 -6.96 -3.93
C PRO A 19 0.46 -8.45 -3.61
N ALA A 20 1.37 -9.08 -4.32
CA ALA A 20 1.80 -10.45 -4.08
C ALA A 20 3.20 -10.46 -3.42
N PRO A 21 3.63 -11.57 -2.81
CA PRO A 21 4.95 -11.66 -2.18
C PRO A 21 6.11 -11.27 -3.12
N GLU A 22 5.98 -11.51 -4.42
CA GLU A 22 6.97 -11.12 -5.42
C GLU A 22 7.09 -9.60 -5.58
N ASP A 23 5.98 -8.85 -5.43
CA ASP A 23 5.96 -7.40 -5.49
C ASP A 23 6.65 -6.81 -4.25
N ILE A 24 6.40 -7.39 -3.07
CA ILE A 24 7.05 -7.00 -1.82
C ILE A 24 8.56 -7.22 -1.89
N GLU A 25 9.00 -8.32 -2.50
CA GLU A 25 10.42 -8.58 -2.73
C GLU A 25 11.06 -7.58 -3.70
N VAL A 26 10.30 -7.01 -4.64
CA VAL A 26 10.77 -5.90 -5.47
C VAL A 26 10.92 -4.62 -4.63
N LEU A 27 9.94 -4.29 -3.79
CA LEU A 27 10.01 -3.14 -2.90
C LEU A 27 11.21 -3.24 -1.93
N ARG A 28 11.38 -4.40 -1.29
CA ARG A 28 12.49 -4.70 -0.36
C ARG A 28 13.88 -4.54 -0.99
N ARG A 29 14.01 -4.83 -2.28
CA ARG A 29 15.30 -4.73 -3.00
C ARG A 29 15.59 -3.32 -3.49
N ASN A 30 14.56 -2.55 -3.79
CA ASN A 30 14.71 -1.21 -4.39
C ASN A 30 14.67 -0.09 -3.36
N TYR A 31 14.07 -0.33 -2.19
CA TYR A 31 13.88 0.66 -1.13
C TYR A 31 14.31 0.09 0.23
N ASN A 32 14.74 0.96 1.13
CA ASN A 32 15.14 0.60 2.48
C ASN A 32 13.95 0.69 3.46
N PHE A 33 12.80 0.13 3.08
CA PHE A 33 11.62 0.12 3.94
C PHE A 33 11.78 -0.84 5.12
N HIS A 34 11.15 -0.50 6.23
CA HIS A 34 11.15 -1.32 7.43
C HIS A 34 10.46 -2.67 7.14
N PRO A 35 11.03 -3.81 7.58
CA PRO A 35 10.47 -5.13 7.27
C PRO A 35 9.01 -5.31 7.71
N LEU A 36 8.61 -4.70 8.83
CA LEU A 36 7.23 -4.79 9.30
C LEU A 36 6.24 -4.06 8.37
N ASP A 37 6.61 -2.92 7.80
CA ASP A 37 5.74 -2.19 6.86
C ASP A 37 5.52 -2.98 5.56
N LEU A 38 6.53 -3.73 5.13
CA LEU A 38 6.43 -4.64 3.98
C LEU A 38 5.56 -5.87 4.28
N GLU A 39 5.60 -6.37 5.52
CA GLU A 39 4.72 -7.45 5.99
C GLU A 39 3.26 -6.98 6.07
N ASP A 40 3.04 -5.74 6.53
CA ASP A 40 1.72 -5.11 6.62
C ASP A 40 1.01 -5.08 5.25
N CYS A 41 1.74 -4.83 4.15
CA CYS A 41 1.19 -4.84 2.79
C CYS A 41 0.62 -6.21 2.34
N LEU A 42 0.96 -7.31 3.03
CA LEU A 42 0.44 -8.66 2.77
C LEU A 42 -0.61 -9.10 3.79
N SER A 43 -0.76 -8.35 4.88
CA SER A 43 -1.75 -8.59 5.92
C SER A 43 -3.14 -8.23 5.41
N LYS A 44 -4.17 -8.84 6.03
CA LYS A 44 -5.55 -8.64 5.56
C LYS A 44 -6.24 -7.42 6.15
N ILE A 45 -5.86 -7.01 7.37
CA ILE A 45 -6.46 -5.90 8.09
C ILE A 45 -5.42 -5.36 9.07
N GLU A 46 -4.78 -4.26 8.72
CA GLU A 46 -3.98 -3.49 9.67
C GLU A 46 -4.80 -2.36 10.29
N ARG A 47 -4.33 -1.82 11.43
CA ARG A 47 -4.99 -0.64 12.03
C ARG A 47 -4.51 0.61 11.29
N PRO A 48 -5.41 1.57 10.96
CA PRO A 48 -4.98 2.84 10.39
C PRO A 48 -3.95 3.53 11.28
N LYS A 49 -2.81 3.91 10.68
CA LYS A 49 -1.65 4.45 11.36
C LYS A 49 -0.80 5.32 10.44
N ILE A 50 0.08 6.10 11.05
CA ILE A 50 1.16 6.83 10.39
C ILE A 50 2.42 6.50 11.19
N ASP A 51 3.35 5.78 10.58
CA ASP A 51 4.67 5.50 11.13
C ASP A 51 5.70 6.41 10.43
N GLU A 52 6.44 7.18 11.22
CA GLU A 52 7.43 8.15 10.73
C GLU A 52 8.85 7.58 10.85
N TYR A 53 9.54 7.52 9.71
CA TYR A 53 10.94 7.13 9.61
C TYR A 53 11.79 8.31 9.11
N GLU A 54 13.12 8.17 9.14
CA GLU A 54 14.03 9.24 8.71
C GLU A 54 13.84 9.63 7.24
N ASP A 55 13.56 8.65 6.38
CA ASP A 55 13.54 8.82 4.92
C ASP A 55 12.13 8.76 4.29
N TYR A 56 11.11 8.30 5.01
CA TYR A 56 9.76 8.08 4.47
C TYR A 56 8.67 8.03 5.56
N LEU A 57 7.40 8.06 5.13
CA LEU A 57 6.22 7.88 5.97
C LEU A 57 5.52 6.60 5.52
N PHE A 58 5.22 5.70 6.47
CA PHE A 58 4.32 4.58 6.19
C PHE A 58 2.92 4.90 6.69
N ILE A 59 1.92 4.85 5.80
CA ILE A 59 0.54 5.24 6.12
C ILE A 59 -0.40 4.13 5.72
N VAL A 60 -1.17 3.61 6.68
CA VAL A 60 -2.27 2.67 6.45
C VAL A 60 -3.59 3.44 6.51
N MET A 61 -4.35 3.46 5.41
CA MET A 61 -5.65 4.13 5.34
C MET A 61 -6.78 3.16 5.03
N HIS A 62 -7.91 3.31 5.74
CA HIS A 62 -9.14 2.58 5.45
C HIS A 62 -10.19 3.49 4.81
N PHE A 63 -10.88 2.99 3.79
CA PHE A 63 -11.98 3.68 3.13
C PHE A 63 -13.14 2.72 2.86
N PRO A 64 -14.39 3.19 3.02
CA PRO A 64 -15.56 2.40 2.71
C PRO A 64 -15.75 2.29 1.19
N VAL A 65 -15.87 1.06 0.69
CA VAL A 65 -16.30 0.78 -0.68
C VAL A 65 -17.74 0.31 -0.63
N TYR A 66 -18.64 1.07 -1.28
CA TYR A 66 -20.05 0.74 -1.30
C TYR A 66 -20.35 -0.38 -2.31
N ASP A 67 -21.00 -1.44 -1.84
CA ASP A 67 -21.52 -2.57 -2.63
C ASP A 67 -23.01 -2.32 -2.92
N PRO A 68 -23.38 -1.91 -4.15
CA PRO A 68 -24.77 -1.58 -4.48
C PRO A 68 -25.67 -2.80 -4.55
N ASP A 69 -25.14 -3.99 -4.83
CA ASP A 69 -25.95 -5.22 -4.93
C ASP A 69 -26.39 -5.67 -3.54
N GLN A 70 -25.46 -5.62 -2.57
CA GLN A 70 -25.71 -6.02 -1.19
C GLN A 70 -26.21 -4.86 -0.30
N HIS A 71 -26.19 -3.62 -0.79
CA HIS A 71 -26.54 -2.42 -0.04
C HIS A 71 -25.73 -2.25 1.26
N VAL A 72 -24.43 -2.59 1.23
CA VAL A 72 -23.51 -2.50 2.38
C VAL A 72 -22.21 -1.81 2.00
N SER A 73 -21.55 -1.19 2.96
CA SER A 73 -20.18 -0.71 2.79
C SER A 73 -19.19 -1.75 3.31
N ARG A 74 -18.19 -2.08 2.51
CA ARG A 74 -17.09 -2.97 2.91
C ARG A 74 -15.83 -2.14 3.19
N PRO A 75 -15.01 -2.51 4.19
CA PRO A 75 -13.72 -1.86 4.39
C PRO A 75 -12.81 -2.20 3.21
N SER A 76 -12.01 -1.22 2.80
CA SER A 76 -10.87 -1.39 1.92
C SER A 76 -9.69 -0.64 2.51
N GLU A 77 -8.49 -1.10 2.19
CA GLU A 77 -7.22 -0.59 2.70
C GLU A 77 -6.34 -0.15 1.52
N VAL A 78 -5.60 0.95 1.70
CA VAL A 78 -4.46 1.35 0.86
C VAL A 78 -3.35 1.76 1.80
N ASP A 79 -2.15 1.27 1.48
CA ASP A 79 -0.92 1.60 2.16
C ASP A 79 -0.05 2.53 1.29
N PHE A 80 0.61 3.48 1.94
CA PHE A 80 1.50 4.44 1.29
C PHE A 80 2.88 4.41 1.92
N PHE A 81 3.90 4.56 1.08
CA PHE A 81 5.30 4.81 1.43
C PHE A 81 5.74 6.17 0.88
#